data_AF-A0AAD0YHV6-F1
#
_entry.id   AF-A0AAD0YHV6-F1
#
_cell.length_a   1.000
_cell.length_b   1.000
_cell.length_c   1.000
_cell.angle_alpha   90.00
_cell.angle_beta   90.00
_cell.angle_gamma   90.00
#
_symmetry.space_group_name_H-M   'P 1'
#
loop_
_entity.id
_entity.type
_entity.pdbx_description
1 polymer ?
#
loop_
_entity_poly.entity_id
_entity_poly.type
_entity_poly.pdbx_seq_one_letter_code
_entity_poly.pdbx_strand_id
1 'polypeptide(L)'
;MTQQEIANEIMNEFARTNSKPNHVIQQRWFTQVLSRKLNPKERELINPAIQDLINTGLATSEDRHGWCLVLTEQGFEEIYPIDETRTINEIARKIIKHFSETNSQVNHTVDSKWINFNLRKGLNPKEDALVDTAIQKLVSDGFITIEDRHGWCMVLTQKGFDTLY
;
A
#
# COMPACT_ATOMS: atom_id res chain seq x y z
N MET A 1 -2.81 27.28 0.86
CA MET A 1 -2.17 26.19 1.61
C MET A 1 -1.37 26.76 2.76
N THR A 2 -1.68 26.32 3.97
CA THR A 2 -0.90 26.56 5.19
C THR A 2 0.36 25.69 5.19
N GLN A 3 1.28 25.96 6.13
CA GLN A 3 2.48 25.15 6.34
C GLN A 3 2.13 23.66 6.60
N GLN A 4 1.13 23.41 7.44
CA GLN A 4 0.67 22.05 7.73
C GLN A 4 0.08 21.37 6.48
N GLU A 5 -0.70 22.10 5.67
CA GLU A 5 -1.25 21.56 4.43
C GLU A 5 -0.14 21.19 3.42
N ILE A 6 0.95 21.96 3.38
CA ILE A 6 2.12 21.64 2.55
C ILE A 6 2.85 20.41 3.09
N ALA A 7 3.05 20.30 4.41
CA ALA A 7 3.64 19.11 5.03
C ALA A 7 2.82 17.85 4.70
N ASN A 8 1.49 17.94 4.83
CA ASN A 8 0.58 16.86 4.46
C ASN A 8 0.68 16.50 2.97
N GLU A 9 0.79 17.48 2.08
CA GLU A 9 0.95 17.24 0.64
C GLU A 9 2.27 16.50 0.30
N ILE A 10 3.35 16.79 1.03
CA ILE A 10 4.63 16.08 0.90
C ILE A 10 4.48 14.62 1.37
N MET A 11 3.85 14.40 2.52
CA MET A 11 3.59 13.04 3.02
C MET A 11 2.65 12.24 2.11
N ASN A 12 1.64 12.92 1.55
CA ASN A 12 0.73 12.33 0.56
C ASN A 12 1.47 11.92 -0.73
N GLU A 13 2.53 12.62 -1.13
CA GLU A 13 3.33 12.22 -2.28
C GLU A 13 4.06 10.90 -2.04
N PHE A 14 4.64 10.71 -0.84
CA PHE A 14 5.20 9.42 -0.45
C PHE A 14 4.12 8.32 -0.49
N ALA A 15 2.93 8.61 0.06
CA ALA A 15 1.82 7.67 0.05
C ALA A 15 1.37 7.29 -1.38
N ARG A 16 1.21 8.30 -2.25
CA ARG A 16 0.77 8.18 -3.65
C ARG A 16 1.73 7.35 -4.50
N THR A 17 3.01 7.37 -4.16
CA THR A 17 4.06 6.63 -4.87
C THR A 17 4.33 5.25 -4.25
N ASN A 18 3.49 4.80 -3.30
CA ASN A 18 3.69 3.56 -2.55
C ASN A 18 5.09 3.48 -1.93
N SER A 19 5.54 4.59 -1.36
CA SER A 19 6.90 4.69 -0.84
C SER A 19 7.11 3.82 0.39
N LYS A 20 8.32 3.24 0.48
CA LYS A 20 8.80 2.48 1.65
C LYS A 20 9.82 3.32 2.41
N PRO A 21 10.21 2.93 3.64
CA PRO A 21 11.33 3.56 4.32
C PRO A 21 12.55 3.66 3.39
N ASN A 22 13.28 4.76 3.48
CA ASN A 22 14.42 5.09 2.62
C ASN A 22 14.10 5.50 1.17
N HIS A 23 12.83 5.50 0.75
CA HIS A 23 12.43 6.11 -0.52
C HIS A 23 12.53 7.63 -0.46
N VAL A 24 12.68 8.26 -1.64
CA VAL A 24 13.03 9.68 -1.73
C VAL A 24 12.08 10.47 -2.61
N ILE A 25 11.82 11.71 -2.23
CA ILE A 25 11.28 12.77 -3.10
C ILE A 25 12.44 13.69 -3.46
N GLN A 26 12.72 13.77 -4.76
CA GLN A 26 13.81 14.58 -5.31
C GLN A 26 13.45 16.08 -5.32
N GLN A 27 14.44 16.98 -5.19
CA GLN A 27 14.27 18.44 -5.27
C GLN A 27 13.43 18.89 -6.47
N ARG A 28 13.54 18.17 -7.60
CA ARG A 28 12.78 18.45 -8.82
C ARG A 28 11.27 18.40 -8.58
N TRP A 29 10.77 17.48 -7.76
CA TRP A 29 9.35 17.40 -7.46
C TRP A 29 8.86 18.63 -6.70
N PHE A 30 9.61 19.10 -5.70
CA PHE A 30 9.27 20.31 -4.95
C PHE A 30 9.20 21.55 -5.86
N THR A 31 10.19 21.70 -6.75
CA THR A 31 10.30 22.85 -7.66
C THR A 31 9.33 22.80 -8.84
N GLN A 32 9.00 21.62 -9.36
CA GLN A 32 8.20 21.48 -10.58
C GLN A 32 6.75 21.02 -10.36
N VAL A 33 6.47 20.35 -9.23
CA VAL A 33 5.14 19.82 -8.93
C VAL A 33 4.51 20.61 -7.80
N LEU A 34 5.09 20.57 -6.60
CA LEU A 34 4.54 21.25 -5.44
C LEU A 34 4.44 22.77 -5.65
N SER A 35 5.53 23.41 -6.09
CA SER A 35 5.57 24.87 -6.29
C SER A 35 4.55 25.39 -7.31
N ARG A 36 4.10 24.55 -8.26
CA ARG A 36 3.06 24.95 -9.24
C ARG A 36 1.66 25.03 -8.63
N LYS A 37 1.43 24.33 -7.52
CA LYS A 37 0.17 24.37 -6.76
C LYS A 37 0.08 25.57 -5.81
N LEU A 38 1.21 26.22 -5.56
CA LEU A 38 1.35 27.24 -4.52
C LEU A 38 1.52 28.64 -5.12
N ASN A 39 0.87 29.62 -4.51
CA ASN A 39 1.12 31.03 -4.77
C ASN A 39 2.47 31.48 -4.16
N PRO A 40 2.99 32.68 -4.52
CA PRO A 40 4.30 33.13 -4.04
C PRO A 40 4.48 33.12 -2.52
N LYS A 41 3.47 33.51 -1.74
CA LYS A 41 3.53 33.51 -0.27
C LYS A 41 3.54 32.09 0.30
N GLU A 42 2.78 31.18 -0.29
CA GLU A 42 2.73 29.78 0.13
C GLU A 42 4.03 29.03 -0.18
N ARG A 43 4.75 29.43 -1.24
CA ARG A 43 6.06 28.84 -1.56
C ARG A 43 7.10 29.12 -0.47
N GLU A 44 7.00 30.25 0.22
CA GLU A 44 7.88 30.58 1.36
C GLU A 44 7.69 29.59 2.51
N LEU A 45 6.53 28.90 2.59
CA LEU A 45 6.21 27.91 3.62
C LEU A 45 6.73 26.50 3.29
N ILE A 46 7.28 26.24 2.10
CA ILE A 46 7.81 24.90 1.75
C ILE A 46 8.96 24.50 2.68
N ASN A 47 9.95 25.37 2.85
CA ASN A 47 11.11 25.06 3.68
C ASN A 47 10.73 24.87 5.17
N PRO A 48 9.91 25.74 5.78
CA PRO A 48 9.35 25.49 7.11
C PRO A 48 8.61 24.15 7.21
N ALA A 49 7.75 23.80 6.25
CA ALA A 49 7.03 22.53 6.27
C ALA A 49 7.98 21.32 6.20
N ILE A 50 9.03 21.39 5.37
CA ILE A 50 10.07 20.36 5.32
C ILE A 50 10.78 20.23 6.67
N GLN A 51 11.14 21.35 7.30
CA GLN A 51 11.81 21.34 8.60
C GLN A 51 10.92 20.76 9.69
N ASP A 52 9.62 21.02 9.68
CA ASP A 52 8.68 20.38 10.60
C ASP A 52 8.65 18.86 10.44
N LEU A 53 8.60 18.36 9.19
CA LEU A 53 8.65 16.91 8.91
C LEU A 53 9.97 16.28 9.40
N ILE A 54 11.09 16.99 9.25
CA ILE A 54 12.39 16.54 9.75
C ILE A 54 12.43 16.54 11.28
N ASN A 55 11.98 17.63 11.91
CA ASN A 55 11.99 17.79 13.36
C ASN A 55 11.06 16.79 14.07
N THR A 56 9.94 16.43 13.43
CA THR A 56 9.00 15.41 13.92
C THR A 56 9.47 13.98 13.63
N GLY A 57 10.57 13.81 12.91
CA GLY A 57 11.14 12.50 12.58
C GLY A 57 10.42 11.76 11.46
N LEU A 58 9.46 12.38 10.78
CA LEU A 58 8.69 11.79 9.68
C LEU A 58 9.49 11.71 8.38
N ALA A 59 10.50 12.56 8.22
CA ALA A 59 11.40 12.54 7.10
C ALA A 59 12.83 12.90 7.52
N THR A 60 13.81 12.60 6.67
CA THR A 60 15.18 13.14 6.77
C THR A 60 15.58 13.79 5.46
N SER A 61 16.56 14.71 5.49
CA SER A 61 17.15 15.25 4.27
C SER A 61 18.48 14.58 3.98
N GLU A 62 18.71 14.21 2.72
CA GLU A 62 19.98 13.67 2.26
C GLU A 62 20.41 14.29 0.92
N ASP A 63 21.67 14.09 0.55
CA ASP A 63 22.19 14.43 -0.78
C ASP A 63 22.52 13.13 -1.53
N ARG A 64 21.61 12.70 -2.41
CA ARG A 64 21.74 11.48 -3.23
C ARG A 64 21.63 11.84 -4.70
N HIS A 65 22.70 12.45 -5.21
CA HIS A 65 22.76 13.10 -6.54
C HIS A 65 21.94 14.40 -6.61
N GLY A 66 21.98 15.19 -5.55
CA GLY A 66 21.16 16.36 -5.31
C GLY A 66 20.35 16.22 -4.02
N TRP A 67 19.90 17.35 -3.50
CA TRP A 67 19.08 17.39 -2.31
C TRP A 67 17.79 16.59 -2.50
N CYS A 68 17.48 15.72 -1.54
CA CYS A 68 16.25 14.95 -1.50
C CYS A 68 15.71 14.85 -0.08
N LEU A 69 14.39 14.63 0.01
CA LEU A 69 13.72 14.29 1.24
C LEU A 69 13.49 12.77 1.26
N VAL A 70 13.85 12.11 2.35
CA VAL A 70 13.82 10.66 2.52
C VAL A 70 12.78 10.29 3.56
N LEU A 71 11.93 9.31 3.26
CA LEU A 71 10.92 8.81 4.18
C LEU A 71 11.57 7.96 5.28
N THR A 72 11.28 8.27 6.54
CA THR A 72 11.74 7.47 7.69
C THR A 72 10.78 6.31 7.97
N GLU A 73 11.17 5.43 8.89
CA GLU A 73 10.26 4.42 9.42
C GLU A 73 9.03 5.06 10.07
N GLN A 74 9.22 6.08 10.90
CA GLN A 74 8.11 6.78 11.55
C GLN A 74 7.19 7.47 10.54
N GLY A 75 7.75 8.07 9.49
CA GLY A 75 6.96 8.64 8.40
C GLY A 75 6.17 7.59 7.65
N PHE A 76 6.76 6.41 7.42
CA PHE A 76 6.09 5.27 6.80
C PHE A 76 4.92 4.74 7.65
N GLU A 77 5.12 4.67 8.97
CA GLU A 77 4.06 4.32 9.92
C GLU A 77 2.90 5.32 9.89
N GLU A 78 3.21 6.61 9.82
CA GLU A 78 2.22 7.70 9.78
C GLU A 78 1.37 7.69 8.50
N ILE A 79 1.98 7.47 7.32
CA ILE A 79 1.23 7.47 6.05
C ILE A 79 0.44 6.18 5.81
N TYR A 80 0.78 5.08 6.49
CA TYR A 80 0.08 3.81 6.40
C TYR A 80 -0.30 3.30 7.79
N PRO A 81 -1.28 3.92 8.46
CA PRO A 81 -1.85 3.34 9.67
C PRO A 81 -2.54 2.02 9.30
N ILE A 82 -2.26 0.95 10.07
CA ILE A 82 -2.79 -0.37 9.76
C ILE A 82 -3.40 -1.03 10.99
N ASP A 83 -4.61 -1.57 10.80
CA ASP A 83 -5.21 -2.56 11.68
C ASP A 83 -5.05 -3.92 11.02
N GLU A 84 -4.00 -4.65 11.40
CA GLU A 84 -3.63 -5.90 10.73
C GLU A 84 -4.78 -6.91 10.71
N THR A 85 -5.51 -7.04 11.82
CA THR A 85 -6.61 -8.02 11.92
C THR A 85 -7.74 -7.66 10.96
N ARG A 86 -8.13 -6.39 10.93
CA ARG A 86 -9.16 -5.94 9.99
C ARG A 86 -8.70 -6.06 8.54
N THR A 87 -7.48 -5.63 8.23
CA THR A 87 -6.92 -5.68 6.87
C THR A 87 -6.78 -7.11 6.35
N ILE A 88 -6.28 -8.05 7.17
CA ILE A 88 -6.21 -9.47 6.83
C ILE A 88 -7.60 -10.00 6.43
N ASN A 89 -8.62 -9.69 7.23
CA ASN A 89 -9.99 -10.12 6.96
C ASN A 89 -10.56 -9.47 5.68
N GLU A 90 -10.24 -8.21 5.41
CA GLU A 90 -10.65 -7.53 4.17
C GLU A 90 -9.99 -8.14 2.93
N ILE A 91 -8.68 -8.45 2.98
CA ILE A 91 -7.96 -9.12 1.89
C ILE A 91 -8.53 -10.52 1.67
N ALA A 92 -8.74 -11.30 2.74
CA ALA A 92 -9.33 -12.63 2.68
C ALA A 92 -10.73 -12.60 2.03
N ARG A 93 -11.57 -11.62 2.39
CA ARG A 93 -12.87 -11.40 1.75
C ARG A 93 -12.76 -11.06 0.28
N LYS A 94 -11.79 -10.23 -0.14
CA LYS A 94 -11.55 -9.92 -1.56
C LYS A 94 -11.21 -11.17 -2.36
N ILE A 95 -10.38 -12.05 -1.82
CA ILE A 95 -10.01 -13.33 -2.46
C ILE A 95 -11.25 -14.23 -2.61
N ILE A 96 -12.00 -14.45 -1.53
CA ILE A 96 -13.20 -15.29 -1.55
C ILE A 96 -14.28 -14.71 -2.48
N LYS A 97 -14.49 -13.39 -2.45
CA LYS A 97 -15.42 -12.70 -3.35
C LYS A 97 -15.02 -12.86 -4.82
N HIS A 98 -13.73 -12.94 -5.14
CA HIS A 98 -13.31 -13.16 -6.51
C HIS A 98 -13.78 -14.53 -7.06
N PHE A 99 -13.79 -15.58 -6.22
CA PHE A 99 -14.38 -16.86 -6.62
C PHE A 99 -15.87 -16.72 -6.95
N SER A 100 -16.65 -15.97 -6.18
CA SER A 100 -18.07 -15.76 -6.50
C SER A 100 -18.30 -14.88 -7.72
N GLU A 101 -17.49 -13.83 -7.90
CA GLU A 101 -17.54 -12.96 -9.09
C GLU A 101 -17.23 -13.70 -10.40
N THR A 102 -16.45 -14.78 -10.31
CA THR A 102 -16.12 -15.67 -11.44
C THR A 102 -17.05 -16.89 -11.55
N ASN A 103 -18.13 -16.95 -10.75
CA ASN A 103 -19.04 -18.09 -10.64
C ASN A 103 -18.28 -19.42 -10.45
N SER A 104 -17.27 -19.40 -9.58
CA SER A 104 -16.41 -20.54 -9.38
C SER A 104 -17.11 -21.70 -8.67
N GLN A 105 -16.84 -22.92 -9.14
CA GLN A 105 -17.29 -24.14 -8.50
C GLN A 105 -16.17 -24.73 -7.62
N VAL A 106 -16.51 -25.75 -6.84
CA VAL A 106 -15.52 -26.55 -6.12
C VAL A 106 -14.44 -27.04 -7.09
N ASN A 107 -13.17 -26.98 -6.66
CA ASN A 107 -11.96 -27.26 -7.45
C ASN A 107 -11.60 -26.23 -8.53
N HIS A 108 -12.35 -25.13 -8.69
CA HIS A 108 -11.88 -24.01 -9.50
C HIS A 108 -10.69 -23.32 -8.85
N THR A 109 -9.85 -22.73 -9.68
CA THR A 109 -8.57 -22.18 -9.26
C THR A 109 -8.46 -20.70 -9.53
N VAL A 110 -7.85 -19.97 -8.59
CA VAL A 110 -7.34 -18.61 -8.81
C VAL A 110 -5.82 -18.69 -8.85
N ASP A 111 -5.25 -18.25 -9.97
CA ASP A 111 -3.81 -18.33 -10.19
C ASP A 111 -3.03 -17.17 -9.53
N SER A 112 -1.72 -17.35 -9.46
CA SER A 112 -0.79 -16.31 -8.99
C SER A 112 -0.85 -15.01 -9.82
N LYS A 113 -1.28 -15.06 -11.08
CA LYS A 113 -1.34 -13.85 -11.93
C LYS A 113 -2.41 -12.91 -11.44
N TRP A 114 -3.59 -13.39 -11.12
CA TRP A 114 -4.63 -12.54 -10.55
C TRP A 114 -4.19 -11.92 -9.23
N ILE A 115 -3.53 -12.69 -8.36
CA ILE A 115 -3.00 -12.14 -7.10
C ILE A 115 -2.00 -11.01 -7.37
N ASN A 116 -1.04 -11.22 -8.24
CA ASN A 116 0.02 -10.25 -8.49
C ASN A 116 -0.47 -9.02 -9.26
N PHE A 117 -1.35 -9.19 -10.24
CA PHE A 117 -1.75 -8.10 -11.15
C PHE A 117 -3.05 -7.41 -10.78
N ASN A 118 -3.91 -8.05 -9.98
CA ASN A 118 -5.22 -7.51 -9.60
C ASN A 118 -5.29 -7.21 -8.10
N LEU A 119 -4.98 -8.18 -7.24
CA LEU A 119 -5.07 -7.98 -5.79
C LEU A 119 -3.95 -7.04 -5.30
N ARG A 120 -2.68 -7.44 -5.46
CA ARG A 120 -1.51 -6.72 -4.92
C ARG A 120 -1.33 -5.33 -5.52
N LYS A 121 -1.70 -5.14 -6.79
CA LYS A 121 -1.61 -3.84 -7.48
C LYS A 121 -2.40 -2.72 -6.80
N GLY A 122 -3.48 -3.06 -6.10
CA GLY A 122 -4.33 -2.08 -5.41
C GLY A 122 -3.97 -1.85 -3.95
N LEU A 123 -2.92 -2.49 -3.42
CA LEU A 123 -2.55 -2.44 -2.01
C LEU A 123 -1.37 -1.50 -1.78
N ASN A 124 -1.37 -0.84 -0.62
CA ASN A 124 -0.18 -0.14 -0.15
C ASN A 124 0.86 -1.15 0.39
N PRO A 125 2.12 -0.74 0.63
CA PRO A 125 3.17 -1.65 1.08
C PRO A 125 2.87 -2.46 2.34
N LYS A 126 2.14 -1.90 3.31
CA LYS A 126 1.79 -2.63 4.54
C LYS A 126 0.66 -3.62 4.32
N GLU A 127 -0.34 -3.26 3.53
CA GLU A 127 -1.41 -4.18 3.16
C GLU A 127 -0.88 -5.35 2.31
N ASP A 128 0.02 -5.08 1.36
CA ASP A 128 0.64 -6.09 0.50
C ASP A 128 1.42 -7.14 1.30
N ALA A 129 2.08 -6.72 2.37
CA ALA A 129 2.80 -7.60 3.29
C ALA A 129 1.87 -8.59 4.03
N LEU A 130 0.57 -8.29 4.14
CA LEU A 130 -0.42 -9.14 4.82
C LEU A 130 -1.15 -10.10 3.89
N VAL A 131 -0.90 -10.05 2.58
CA VAL A 131 -1.60 -10.90 1.59
C VAL A 131 -1.38 -12.38 1.87
N ASP A 132 -0.15 -12.79 2.14
CA ASP A 132 0.17 -14.20 2.38
C ASP A 132 -0.45 -14.68 3.70
N THR A 133 -0.49 -13.84 4.73
CA THR A 133 -1.19 -14.12 5.99
C THR A 133 -2.70 -14.30 5.77
N ALA A 134 -3.32 -13.46 4.93
CA ALA A 134 -4.73 -13.59 4.58
C ALA A 134 -5.02 -14.88 3.81
N ILE A 135 -4.14 -15.27 2.87
CA ILE A 135 -4.24 -16.55 2.17
C ILE A 135 -4.12 -17.72 3.15
N GLN A 136 -3.13 -17.71 4.04
CA GLN A 136 -2.95 -18.77 5.04
C GLN A 136 -4.12 -18.86 6.01
N LYS A 137 -4.73 -17.74 6.36
CA LYS A 137 -5.99 -17.73 7.11
C LYS A 137 -7.09 -18.49 6.38
N LEU A 138 -7.31 -18.20 5.09
CA LEU A 138 -8.34 -18.90 4.29
C LEU A 138 -8.07 -20.41 4.16
N VAL A 139 -6.79 -20.80 4.07
CA VAL A 139 -6.38 -22.21 4.09
C VAL A 139 -6.69 -22.85 5.44
N SER A 140 -6.31 -22.18 6.53
CA SER A 140 -6.53 -22.67 7.89
C SER A 140 -8.02 -22.78 8.24
N ASP A 141 -8.82 -21.83 7.77
CA ASP A 141 -10.28 -21.86 7.89
C ASP A 141 -10.89 -22.93 6.97
N GLY A 142 -10.12 -23.53 6.07
CA GLY A 142 -10.54 -24.59 5.16
C GLY A 142 -11.42 -24.11 4.01
N PHE A 143 -11.38 -22.81 3.66
CA PHE A 143 -12.14 -22.28 2.52
C PHE A 143 -11.45 -22.54 1.19
N ILE A 144 -10.11 -22.54 1.18
CA ILE A 144 -9.30 -22.84 0.00
C ILE A 144 -8.20 -23.85 0.34
N THR A 145 -7.66 -24.50 -0.67
CA THR A 145 -6.37 -25.21 -0.61
C THR A 145 -5.36 -24.53 -1.53
N ILE A 146 -4.07 -24.81 -1.36
CA ILE A 146 -3.01 -24.37 -2.26
C ILE A 146 -2.52 -25.59 -3.01
N GLU A 147 -2.46 -25.48 -4.33
CA GLU A 147 -1.99 -26.56 -5.21
C GLU A 147 -1.04 -26.02 -6.29
N ASP A 148 -0.26 -26.92 -6.87
CA ASP A 148 0.59 -26.63 -8.04
C ASP A 148 0.00 -27.33 -9.27
N ARG A 149 -0.89 -26.61 -9.98
CA ARG A 149 -1.54 -27.06 -11.21
C ARG A 149 -1.12 -26.13 -12.36
N HIS A 150 0.16 -26.20 -12.74
CA HIS A 150 0.84 -25.29 -13.67
C HIS A 150 1.36 -23.98 -13.03
N GLY A 151 1.82 -24.07 -11.79
CA GLY A 151 2.22 -22.97 -10.93
C GLY A 151 1.34 -22.87 -9.70
N TRP A 152 1.78 -22.06 -8.74
CA TRP A 152 1.06 -21.80 -7.50
C TRP A 152 -0.35 -21.24 -7.79
N CYS A 153 -1.38 -21.94 -7.30
CA CYS A 153 -2.76 -21.51 -7.37
C CYS A 153 -3.53 -21.84 -6.08
N MET A 154 -4.58 -21.07 -5.83
CA MET A 154 -5.55 -21.33 -4.77
C MET A 154 -6.74 -22.07 -5.36
N VAL A 155 -7.22 -23.10 -4.69
CA VAL A 155 -8.30 -23.96 -5.14
C VAL A 155 -9.48 -23.85 -4.18
N LEU A 156 -10.68 -23.61 -4.71
CA LEU A 156 -11.89 -23.49 -3.89
C LEU A 156 -12.32 -24.86 -3.35
N THR A 157 -12.50 -24.96 -2.04
CA THR A 157 -13.01 -26.18 -1.38
C THR A 157 -14.53 -26.22 -1.36
N GLN A 158 -15.11 -27.37 -1.00
CA GLN A 158 -16.55 -27.48 -0.74
C GLN A 158 -17.00 -26.50 0.36
N LYS A 159 -16.29 -26.43 1.48
CA LYS A 159 -16.62 -25.50 2.58
C LYS A 159 -16.59 -24.04 2.13
N GLY A 160 -15.60 -23.67 1.32
CA GLY A 160 -15.51 -22.33 0.74
C GLY A 160 -16.68 -22.03 -0.19
N PHE A 161 -17.05 -22.99 -1.03
CA PHE A 161 -18.21 -22.89 -1.92
C PHE A 161 -19.53 -22.73 -1.13
N ASP A 162 -19.77 -23.55 -0.10
CA ASP A 162 -20.97 -23.48 0.75
C ASP A 162 -21.05 -22.17 1.57
N THR A 163 -19.93 -21.46 1.74
CA THR A 163 -19.90 -20.15 2.41
C THR A 163 -20.26 -19.02 1.43
N LEU A 164 -20.08 -19.25 0.13
CA LEU A 164 -20.38 -18.30 -0.93
C LEU A 164 -21.84 -18.37 -1.42
N TYR A 165 -22.43 -19.57 -1.40
CA TYR A 165 -23.75 -19.91 -1.96
C TYR A 165 -24.57 -20.76 -1.00
#